data_AF-A0A366WKD3-F1
#
_entry.id   AF-A0A366WKD3-F1
#
_cell.length_a   1.000
_cell.length_b   1.000
_cell.length_c   1.000
_cell.angle_alpha   90.00
_cell.angle_beta   90.00
_cell.angle_gamma   90.00
#
_symmetry.space_group_name_H-M   'P 1'
#
loop_
_entity.id
_entity.type
_entity.pdbx_description
1 polymer ?
#
loop_
_entity_poly.entity_id
_entity_poly.type
_entity_poly.pdbx_seq_one_letter_code
_entity_poly.pdbx_strand_id
1 'polypeptide(L)'
;MPKAETPGRVSSLIGERSGSDQILKWSVIVSSRDNIQHLQQQELLSTDRNMLWLLLGHVPVVALVVPWGYGTYGFAITASVVIGVLAIAGYNVLRGTRACGVLLSMCLMLFSATMIQAQLGRIEMHFHIFSALALTIAYRDWLTVFAAAALIAVHHLVLTALQLSEVTVGGMPVMLFNYGCSWSITAVHAAFVVFEAGILSFFAVKMAVEQKRSREIIALVNAFDHEQDLRGRLNNAKGDLAATAFNTMMNSFSELIDSVRELSGQLHTRASALTTAGTTTHQIIDAQQAQTDQAAAATNQMTATIQDVARNAQSAAESASRSSEASAEGARHIQSAIAMTEATNSALTDSSHMVSELVDKVQSIGAFIASINDISDQTNLLALNAAIEAARAGEHGRGFAVVADEVRNLSRRTQDFTTEIRATIDGLANVSEATLAAIEMGQTRSRETLGAMTQTGKAIADIEDAIAQVSGMNLQIASATEQQAVASGEINQSVQQVAEQSQEVVQEAAKSQALAAEISRMIAEVDALITEYKTH
;
A
#
# COMPACT_ATOMS: atom_id res chain seq x y z
N MET A 1 36.83 38.75 -26.78
CA MET A 1 37.04 37.97 -28.04
C MET A 1 37.62 36.62 -27.67
N PRO A 2 37.28 35.50 -28.34
CA PRO A 2 36.40 35.33 -29.52
C PRO A 2 35.03 34.71 -29.14
N LYS A 3 33.89 35.12 -29.74
CA LYS A 3 33.27 34.78 -31.06
C LYS A 3 32.74 33.33 -31.10
N ALA A 4 31.42 33.08 -31.01
CA ALA A 4 30.30 33.35 -31.92
C ALA A 4 30.03 32.15 -32.83
N GLU A 5 28.82 31.55 -32.73
CA GLU A 5 27.99 31.12 -33.86
C GLU A 5 26.64 30.54 -33.38
N THR A 6 25.56 31.19 -33.79
CA THR A 6 24.19 30.67 -33.85
C THR A 6 24.00 29.89 -35.16
N PRO A 7 23.20 28.81 -35.14
CA PRO A 7 22.09 28.70 -36.09
C PRO A 7 20.87 28.05 -35.40
N GLY A 8 19.63 28.10 -35.87
CA GLY A 8 19.04 28.54 -37.12
C GLY A 8 17.56 28.17 -37.02
N ARG A 9 16.71 29.12 -37.41
CA ARG A 9 15.26 28.97 -37.57
C ARG A 9 14.97 27.84 -38.57
N VAL A 10 14.14 26.87 -38.19
CA VAL A 10 13.51 25.94 -39.15
C VAL A 10 12.01 26.21 -39.14
N SER A 11 11.53 26.73 -40.27
CA SER A 11 10.12 26.75 -40.65
C SER A 11 9.69 25.40 -41.22
N SER A 12 8.38 25.17 -41.28
CA SER A 12 7.65 24.06 -41.91
C SER A 12 7.75 22.74 -41.14
N LEU A 13 6.66 22.16 -40.63
CA LEU A 13 5.52 21.66 -41.39
C LEU A 13 4.19 21.94 -40.68
N ILE A 14 3.47 22.98 -41.11
CA ILE A 14 2.00 22.98 -41.06
C ILE A 14 1.58 22.39 -42.41
N GLY A 15 1.61 21.06 -42.48
CA GLY A 15 1.15 20.27 -43.61
C GLY A 15 -0.06 19.45 -43.19
N GLU A 16 -1.20 19.77 -43.81
CA GLU A 16 -2.27 18.83 -44.13
C GLU A 16 -3.00 18.11 -42.97
N ARG A 17 -3.64 18.87 -42.07
CA ARG A 17 -4.96 18.46 -41.54
C ARG A 17 -6.06 19.23 -42.26
N SER A 18 -6.26 18.91 -43.53
CA SER A 18 -7.39 19.43 -44.32
C SER A 18 -7.82 18.49 -45.46
N GLY A 19 -7.02 17.46 -45.77
CA GLY A 19 -7.40 16.42 -46.72
C GLY A 19 -8.27 15.35 -46.07
N SER A 20 -7.77 14.64 -45.05
CA SER A 20 -8.42 13.45 -44.49
C SER A 20 -9.75 13.72 -43.78
N ASP A 21 -9.86 14.79 -42.98
CA ASP A 21 -11.12 15.18 -42.33
C ASP A 21 -12.18 15.67 -43.32
N GLN A 22 -11.75 16.35 -44.40
CA GLN A 22 -12.68 16.70 -45.48
C GLN A 22 -13.05 15.49 -46.33
N ILE A 23 -12.12 14.58 -46.60
CA ILE A 23 -12.37 13.35 -47.36
C ILE A 23 -13.26 12.39 -46.57
N LEU A 24 -13.11 12.26 -45.25
CA LEU A 24 -13.98 11.47 -44.39
C LEU A 24 -15.36 12.12 -44.22
N LYS A 25 -15.44 13.44 -44.02
CA LYS A 25 -16.73 14.15 -44.09
C LYS A 25 -17.38 13.96 -45.46
N TRP A 26 -16.64 14.08 -46.55
CA TRP A 26 -17.14 13.86 -47.90
C TRP A 26 -17.57 12.42 -48.12
N SER A 27 -16.83 11.41 -47.68
CA SER A 27 -17.17 10.00 -47.87
C SER A 27 -18.40 9.58 -47.08
N VAL A 28 -18.55 10.07 -45.84
CA VAL A 28 -19.74 9.82 -45.00
C VAL A 28 -20.95 10.59 -45.54
N ILE A 29 -20.78 11.83 -46.00
CA ILE A 29 -21.84 12.62 -46.63
C ILE A 29 -22.26 11.99 -47.98
N VAL A 30 -21.32 11.45 -48.76
CA VAL A 30 -21.60 10.76 -50.04
C VAL A 30 -22.28 9.42 -49.78
N SER A 31 -21.77 8.59 -48.87
CA SER A 31 -22.37 7.30 -48.47
C SER A 31 -23.80 7.46 -47.92
N SER A 32 -24.01 8.43 -47.02
CA SER A 32 -25.35 8.72 -46.48
C SER A 32 -26.30 9.25 -47.55
N ARG A 33 -25.83 10.10 -48.47
CA ARG A 33 -26.65 10.63 -49.56
C ARG A 33 -27.01 9.54 -50.59
N ASP A 34 -26.08 8.65 -50.91
CA ASP A 34 -26.30 7.52 -51.80
C ASP A 34 -27.26 6.49 -51.16
N ASN A 35 -27.13 6.23 -49.85
CA ASN A 35 -28.07 5.39 -49.11
C ASN A 35 -29.47 6.00 -49.05
N ILE A 36 -29.59 7.31 -48.80
CA ILE A 36 -30.90 7.99 -48.79
C ILE A 36 -31.54 7.96 -50.18
N GLN A 37 -30.77 8.16 -51.25
CA GLN A 37 -31.27 8.06 -52.62
C GLN A 37 -31.70 6.64 -52.99
N HIS A 38 -30.94 5.63 -52.57
CA HIS A 38 -31.30 4.23 -52.79
C HIS A 38 -32.59 3.84 -52.05
N LEU A 39 -32.74 4.22 -50.78
CA LEU A 39 -33.97 4.01 -50.01
C LEU A 39 -35.17 4.72 -50.67
N GLN A 40 -34.97 5.95 -51.13
CA GLN A 40 -35.99 6.70 -51.85
C GLN A 40 -36.42 5.99 -53.14
N GLN A 41 -35.48 5.44 -53.90
CA GLN A 41 -35.77 4.72 -55.13
C GLN A 41 -36.56 3.43 -54.85
N GLN A 42 -36.17 2.66 -53.84
CA GLN A 42 -36.87 1.42 -53.48
C GLN A 42 -38.30 1.66 -53.02
N GLU A 43 -38.53 2.71 -52.22
CA GLU A 43 -39.89 3.08 -51.79
C GLU A 43 -40.77 3.50 -52.95
N LEU A 44 -40.27 4.35 -53.88
CA LEU A 44 -41.02 4.75 -55.07
C LEU A 44 -41.41 3.54 -55.93
N LEU A 45 -40.47 2.61 -56.14
CA LEU A 45 -40.75 1.36 -56.87
C LEU A 45 -41.79 0.49 -56.18
N SER A 46 -41.76 0.43 -54.85
CA SER A 46 -42.76 -0.29 -54.06
C SER A 46 -44.13 0.35 -54.17
N THR A 47 -44.21 1.68 -54.06
CA THR A 47 -45.46 2.44 -54.21
C THR A 47 -46.03 2.30 -55.60
N ASP A 48 -45.22 2.44 -56.66
CA ASP A 48 -45.64 2.24 -58.05
C ASP A 48 -46.20 0.84 -58.27
N ARG A 49 -45.54 -0.19 -57.72
CA ARG A 49 -46.00 -1.58 -57.82
C ARG A 49 -47.35 -1.76 -57.13
N ASN A 50 -47.50 -1.23 -55.92
CA ASN A 50 -48.74 -1.35 -55.15
C ASN A 50 -49.89 -0.60 -55.84
N MET A 51 -49.62 0.59 -56.39
CA MET A 51 -50.60 1.37 -57.15
C MET A 51 -51.00 0.67 -58.45
N LEU A 52 -50.05 0.06 -59.17
CA LEU A 52 -50.37 -0.73 -60.36
C LEU A 52 -51.28 -1.90 -60.02
N TRP A 53 -50.98 -2.68 -58.96
CA TRP A 53 -51.85 -3.78 -58.54
C TRP A 53 -53.25 -3.32 -58.17
N LEU A 54 -53.35 -2.19 -57.48
CA LEU A 54 -54.62 -1.56 -57.17
C LEU A 54 -55.39 -1.19 -58.46
N LEU A 55 -54.74 -0.55 -59.44
CA LEU A 55 -55.33 -0.20 -60.73
C LEU A 55 -55.76 -1.44 -61.53
N LEU A 56 -54.96 -2.49 -61.57
CA LEU A 56 -55.31 -3.74 -62.23
C LEU A 56 -56.51 -4.42 -61.58
N GLY A 57 -56.68 -4.28 -60.26
CA GLY A 57 -57.89 -4.69 -59.55
C GLY A 57 -59.15 -3.94 -60.00
N HIS A 58 -59.04 -2.71 -60.50
CA HIS A 58 -60.18 -1.95 -61.03
C HIS A 58 -60.63 -2.48 -62.39
N VAL A 59 -59.74 -3.03 -63.22
CA VAL A 59 -60.07 -3.51 -64.57
C VAL A 59 -61.27 -4.47 -64.59
N PRO A 60 -61.28 -5.61 -63.87
CA PRO A 60 -62.42 -6.53 -63.92
C PRO A 60 -63.69 -5.93 -63.30
N VAL A 61 -63.55 -5.10 -62.26
CA VAL A 61 -64.69 -4.46 -61.58
C VAL A 61 -65.37 -3.45 -62.52
N VAL A 62 -64.61 -2.55 -63.12
CA VAL A 62 -65.13 -1.52 -64.03
C VAL A 62 -65.61 -2.14 -65.35
N ALA A 63 -64.94 -3.17 -65.86
CA ALA A 63 -65.32 -3.82 -67.11
C ALA A 63 -66.60 -4.67 -67.00
N LEU A 64 -66.81 -5.37 -65.88
CA LEU A 64 -67.85 -6.41 -65.77
C LEU A 64 -68.95 -6.07 -64.77
N VAL A 65 -68.63 -5.45 -63.62
CA VAL A 65 -69.58 -5.20 -62.54
C VAL A 65 -70.29 -3.86 -62.73
N VAL A 66 -69.54 -2.81 -63.06
CA VAL A 66 -70.08 -1.44 -63.18
C VAL A 66 -71.14 -1.26 -64.28
N PRO A 67 -71.01 -1.83 -65.51
CA PRO A 67 -72.04 -1.68 -66.55
C PRO A 67 -73.30 -2.54 -66.33
N TRP A 68 -73.39 -3.27 -65.22
CA TRP A 68 -74.49 -4.19 -64.94
C TRP A 68 -75.86 -3.49 -64.96
N GLY A 69 -76.72 -3.90 -65.89
CA GLY A 69 -78.06 -3.34 -66.07
C GLY A 69 -78.14 -2.08 -66.95
N TYR A 70 -77.03 -1.61 -67.52
CA TYR A 70 -77.00 -0.37 -68.33
C TYR A 70 -76.71 -0.58 -69.83
N GLY A 71 -76.35 -1.80 -70.24
CA GLY A 71 -76.07 -2.11 -71.65
C GLY A 71 -74.77 -1.50 -72.19
N THR A 72 -73.92 -0.96 -71.32
CA THR A 72 -72.68 -0.24 -71.67
C THR A 72 -71.43 -1.14 -71.63
N TYR A 73 -71.60 -2.47 -71.58
CA TYR A 73 -70.49 -3.44 -71.47
C TYR A 73 -69.41 -3.24 -72.54
N GLY A 74 -69.79 -2.97 -73.79
CA GLY A 74 -68.82 -2.75 -74.87
C GLY A 74 -67.90 -1.56 -74.62
N PHE A 75 -68.45 -0.45 -74.09
CA PHE A 75 -67.67 0.71 -73.70
C PHE A 75 -66.81 0.42 -72.46
N ALA A 76 -67.42 -0.12 -71.41
CA ALA A 76 -66.75 -0.35 -70.14
C ALA A 76 -65.57 -1.33 -70.27
N ILE A 77 -65.72 -2.42 -71.04
CA ILE A 77 -64.64 -3.38 -71.33
C ILE A 77 -63.53 -2.69 -72.11
N THR A 78 -63.88 -1.99 -73.21
CA THR A 78 -62.87 -1.35 -74.08
C THR A 78 -62.08 -0.29 -73.32
N ALA A 79 -62.76 0.61 -72.62
CA ALA A 79 -62.12 1.66 -71.82
C ALA A 79 -61.26 1.08 -70.69
N SER A 80 -61.77 0.07 -69.96
CA SER A 80 -61.01 -0.56 -68.87
C SER A 80 -59.76 -1.28 -69.37
N VAL A 81 -59.83 -1.97 -70.51
CA VAL A 81 -58.66 -2.62 -71.13
C VAL A 81 -57.66 -1.56 -71.60
N VAL A 82 -58.10 -0.49 -72.25
CA VAL A 82 -57.22 0.59 -72.70
C VAL A 82 -56.52 1.26 -71.52
N ILE A 83 -57.24 1.60 -70.46
CA ILE A 83 -56.65 2.21 -69.25
C ILE A 83 -55.69 1.22 -68.56
N GLY A 84 -56.06 -0.06 -68.47
CA GLY A 84 -55.20 -1.10 -67.90
C GLY A 84 -53.90 -1.27 -68.70
N VAL A 85 -53.97 -1.32 -70.03
CA VAL A 85 -52.80 -1.38 -70.90
C VAL A 85 -51.94 -0.11 -70.76
N LEU A 86 -52.56 1.07 -70.69
CA LEU A 86 -51.87 2.34 -70.47
C LEU A 86 -51.13 2.34 -69.12
N ALA A 87 -51.77 1.85 -68.05
CA ALA A 87 -51.17 1.75 -66.73
C ALA A 87 -49.98 0.76 -66.72
N ILE A 88 -50.12 -0.41 -67.35
CA ILE A 88 -49.03 -1.40 -67.46
C ILE A 88 -47.86 -0.84 -68.28
N ALA A 89 -48.15 -0.26 -69.44
CA ALA A 89 -47.13 0.33 -70.32
C ALA A 89 -46.41 1.49 -69.61
N GLY A 90 -47.17 2.39 -68.99
CA GLY A 90 -46.64 3.50 -68.20
C GLY A 90 -45.80 3.04 -67.02
N TYR A 91 -46.21 2.01 -66.30
CA TYR A 91 -45.41 1.41 -65.22
C TYR A 91 -44.08 0.84 -65.75
N ASN A 92 -44.11 0.06 -66.83
CA ASN A 92 -42.90 -0.58 -67.36
C ASN A 92 -41.85 0.44 -67.85
N VAL A 93 -42.30 1.59 -68.37
CA VAL A 93 -41.42 2.63 -68.91
C VAL A 93 -40.99 3.64 -67.84
N LEU A 94 -41.90 4.04 -66.94
CA LEU A 94 -41.69 5.18 -66.05
C LEU A 94 -41.48 4.81 -64.59
N ARG A 95 -41.60 3.54 -64.17
CA ARG A 95 -41.49 3.14 -62.75
C ARG A 95 -40.27 3.74 -62.04
N GLY A 96 -40.47 4.13 -60.79
CA GLY A 96 -39.46 4.80 -59.98
C GLY A 96 -39.25 6.27 -60.34
N THR A 97 -40.10 6.85 -61.20
CA THR A 97 -40.09 8.29 -61.49
C THR A 97 -41.38 8.94 -61.02
N ARG A 98 -41.30 10.24 -60.74
CA ARG A 98 -42.46 11.08 -60.42
C ARG A 98 -43.55 11.02 -61.50
N ALA A 99 -43.16 10.88 -62.76
CA ALA A 99 -44.07 10.79 -63.90
C ALA A 99 -44.94 9.53 -63.87
N CYS A 100 -44.42 8.40 -63.35
CA CYS A 100 -45.21 7.18 -63.16
C CYS A 100 -46.36 7.42 -62.18
N GLY A 101 -46.07 8.01 -61.02
CA GLY A 101 -47.10 8.31 -60.02
C GLY A 101 -48.18 9.25 -60.54
N VAL A 102 -47.81 10.27 -61.33
CA VAL A 102 -48.78 11.15 -62.01
C VAL A 102 -49.65 10.36 -63.00
N LEU A 103 -49.04 9.55 -63.86
CA LEU A 103 -49.76 8.76 -64.87
C LEU A 103 -50.70 7.73 -64.24
N LEU A 104 -50.26 7.01 -63.21
CA LEU A 104 -51.08 6.02 -62.51
C LEU A 104 -52.24 6.68 -61.74
N SER A 105 -51.99 7.85 -61.13
CA SER A 105 -53.05 8.66 -60.50
C SER A 105 -54.09 9.16 -61.51
N MET A 106 -53.63 9.58 -62.70
CA MET A 106 -54.53 9.92 -63.81
C MET A 106 -55.32 8.72 -64.33
N CYS A 107 -54.70 7.54 -64.44
CA CYS A 107 -55.40 6.31 -64.83
C CYS A 107 -56.52 5.95 -63.83
N LEU A 108 -56.31 6.18 -62.54
CA LEU A 108 -57.32 5.98 -61.51
C LEU A 108 -58.52 6.93 -61.68
N MET A 109 -58.25 8.18 -62.08
CA MET A 109 -59.31 9.14 -62.46
C MET A 109 -60.02 8.73 -63.76
N LEU A 110 -59.31 8.16 -64.74
CA LEU A 110 -59.93 7.63 -65.95
C LEU A 110 -60.84 6.43 -65.67
N PHE A 111 -60.51 5.58 -64.71
CA PHE A 111 -61.44 4.54 -64.24
C PHE A 111 -62.70 5.19 -63.63
N SER A 112 -62.53 6.22 -62.80
CA SER A 112 -63.67 6.98 -62.24
C SER A 112 -64.56 7.57 -63.35
N ALA A 113 -63.95 8.20 -64.36
CA ALA A 113 -64.64 8.72 -65.53
C ALA A 113 -65.37 7.62 -66.33
N THR A 114 -64.72 6.47 -66.50
CA THR A 114 -65.31 5.30 -67.17
C THR A 114 -66.52 4.76 -66.40
N MET A 115 -66.44 4.70 -65.07
CA MET A 115 -67.56 4.28 -64.23
C MET A 115 -68.76 5.20 -64.36
N ILE A 116 -68.53 6.52 -64.34
CA ILE A 116 -69.57 7.53 -64.50
C ILE A 116 -70.29 7.35 -65.84
N GLN A 117 -69.53 7.27 -66.95
CA GLN A 117 -70.11 7.10 -68.28
C GLN A 117 -70.77 5.72 -68.46
N ALA A 118 -70.21 4.65 -67.91
CA ALA A 118 -70.76 3.30 -68.00
C ALA A 118 -72.10 3.15 -67.26
N GLN A 119 -72.36 3.92 -66.20
CA GLN A 119 -73.67 4.00 -65.54
C GLN A 119 -74.50 5.22 -65.95
N LEU A 120 -74.21 5.80 -67.11
CA LEU A 120 -74.96 6.90 -67.71
C LEU A 120 -75.12 8.11 -66.77
N GLY A 121 -74.07 8.47 -66.04
CA GLY A 121 -74.02 9.69 -65.22
C GLY A 121 -74.59 9.55 -63.81
N ARG A 122 -74.60 8.35 -63.23
CA ARG A 122 -75.04 8.13 -61.84
C ARG A 122 -74.16 8.82 -60.82
N ILE A 123 -74.78 9.47 -59.82
CA ILE A 123 -74.08 10.18 -58.74
C ILE A 123 -73.20 9.22 -57.94
N GLU A 124 -73.64 7.98 -57.72
CA GLU A 124 -72.90 7.00 -56.90
C GLU A 124 -71.50 6.72 -57.47
N MET A 125 -71.35 6.77 -58.80
CA MET A 125 -70.05 6.58 -59.45
C MET A 125 -69.11 7.77 -59.22
N HIS A 126 -69.63 8.96 -58.91
CA HIS A 126 -68.83 10.14 -58.59
C HIS A 126 -68.16 10.01 -57.22
N PHE A 127 -68.72 9.25 -56.27
CA PHE A 127 -68.07 8.99 -54.97
C PHE A 127 -66.73 8.27 -55.11
N HIS A 128 -66.53 7.51 -56.20
CA HIS A 128 -65.26 6.88 -56.48
C HIS A 128 -64.14 7.91 -56.70
N ILE A 129 -64.44 9.11 -57.23
CA ILE A 129 -63.43 10.16 -57.45
C ILE A 129 -62.75 10.55 -56.13
N PHE A 130 -63.53 10.78 -55.06
CA PHE A 130 -63.01 11.14 -53.73
C PHE A 130 -62.15 10.01 -53.16
N SER A 131 -62.64 8.76 -53.24
CA SER A 131 -61.91 7.57 -52.80
C SER A 131 -60.59 7.38 -53.56
N ALA A 132 -60.63 7.56 -54.88
CA ALA A 132 -59.48 7.46 -55.75
C ALA A 132 -58.48 8.60 -55.54
N LEU A 133 -58.93 9.84 -55.34
CA LEU A 133 -58.07 10.97 -54.99
C LEU A 133 -57.35 10.72 -53.67
N ALA A 134 -58.04 10.20 -52.64
CA ALA A 134 -57.43 9.86 -51.37
C ALA A 134 -56.29 8.82 -51.52
N LEU A 135 -56.46 7.83 -52.40
CA LEU A 135 -55.42 6.82 -52.67
C LEU A 135 -54.15 7.42 -53.30
N THR A 136 -54.24 8.54 -54.02
CA THR A 136 -53.06 9.19 -54.62
C THR A 136 -52.08 9.73 -53.57
N ILE A 137 -52.52 9.95 -52.32
CA ILE A 137 -51.63 10.31 -51.19
C ILE A 137 -50.56 9.24 -50.93
N ALA A 138 -50.76 8.00 -51.37
CA ALA A 138 -49.73 6.95 -51.25
C ALA A 138 -48.37 7.38 -51.84
N TYR A 139 -48.37 8.25 -52.86
CA TYR A 139 -47.16 8.84 -53.44
C TYR A 139 -46.51 9.93 -52.61
N ARG A 140 -47.23 10.48 -51.63
CA ARG A 140 -46.79 11.57 -50.75
C ARG A 140 -46.27 12.76 -51.56
N ASP A 141 -46.89 12.99 -52.71
CA ASP A 141 -46.49 14.03 -53.66
C ASP A 141 -47.73 14.80 -54.11
N TRP A 142 -47.77 16.09 -53.79
CA TRP A 142 -48.87 16.98 -54.12
C TRP A 142 -49.19 16.99 -55.63
N LEU A 143 -48.19 16.76 -56.50
CA LEU A 143 -48.41 16.78 -57.94
C LEU A 143 -49.29 15.62 -58.41
N THR A 144 -49.22 14.46 -57.76
CA THR A 144 -50.06 13.31 -58.11
C THR A 144 -51.53 13.57 -57.80
N VAL A 145 -51.81 14.17 -56.64
CA VAL A 145 -53.14 14.64 -56.23
C VAL A 145 -53.64 15.72 -57.18
N PHE A 146 -52.81 16.74 -57.45
CA PHE A 146 -53.17 17.86 -58.33
C PHE A 146 -53.45 17.41 -59.77
N ALA A 147 -52.62 16.54 -60.34
CA ALA A 147 -52.80 16.06 -61.70
C ALA A 147 -54.07 15.21 -61.85
N ALA A 148 -54.38 14.37 -60.85
CA ALA A 148 -55.63 13.63 -60.79
C ALA A 148 -56.84 14.57 -60.73
N ALA A 149 -56.81 15.57 -59.83
CA ALA A 149 -57.86 16.58 -59.69
C ALA A 149 -58.03 17.42 -60.97
N ALA A 150 -56.93 17.77 -61.65
CA ALA A 150 -56.96 18.52 -62.90
C ALA A 150 -57.58 17.69 -64.03
N LEU A 151 -57.24 16.40 -64.15
CA LEU A 151 -57.82 15.52 -65.17
C LEU A 151 -59.33 15.39 -64.99
N ILE A 152 -59.79 15.17 -63.75
CA ILE A 152 -61.21 15.00 -63.50
C ILE A 152 -61.98 16.32 -63.66
N ALA A 153 -61.35 17.46 -63.35
CA ALA A 153 -61.92 18.79 -63.62
C ALA A 153 -62.10 19.01 -65.14
N VAL A 154 -61.09 18.71 -65.95
CA VAL A 154 -61.18 18.76 -67.42
C VAL A 154 -62.27 17.82 -67.93
N HIS A 155 -62.30 16.58 -67.44
CA HIS A 155 -63.36 15.62 -67.77
C HIS A 155 -64.77 16.19 -67.51
N HIS A 156 -64.99 16.78 -66.34
CA HIS A 156 -66.31 17.33 -65.99
C HIS A 156 -66.67 18.55 -66.86
N LEU A 157 -65.73 19.45 -67.13
CA LEU A 157 -65.97 20.61 -68.00
C LEU A 157 -66.31 20.18 -69.44
N VAL A 158 -65.53 19.24 -69.99
CA VAL A 158 -65.71 18.73 -71.36
C VAL A 158 -67.03 17.95 -71.47
N LEU A 159 -67.29 17.01 -70.57
CA LEU A 159 -68.50 16.18 -70.65
C LEU A 159 -69.78 16.98 -70.33
N THR A 160 -69.71 18.03 -69.51
CA THR A 160 -70.84 18.97 -69.34
C THR A 160 -71.19 19.62 -70.68
N ALA A 161 -70.19 20.14 -71.39
CA ALA A 161 -70.42 20.76 -72.70
C ALA A 161 -70.97 19.78 -73.74
N LEU A 162 -70.44 18.55 -73.78
CA LEU A 162 -70.89 17.50 -74.71
C LEU A 162 -72.29 16.99 -74.39
N GLN A 163 -72.63 16.82 -73.10
CA GLN A 163 -73.95 16.37 -72.68
C GLN A 163 -75.02 17.45 -72.94
N LEU A 164 -74.72 18.74 -72.68
CA LEU A 164 -75.61 19.85 -73.02
C LEU A 164 -75.82 20.02 -74.53
N SER A 165 -74.89 19.53 -75.34
CA SER A 165 -74.98 19.53 -76.81
C SER A 165 -75.57 18.23 -77.37
N GLU A 166 -76.09 17.35 -76.51
CA GLU A 166 -76.72 16.06 -76.88
C GLU A 166 -75.83 15.13 -77.72
N VAL A 167 -74.51 15.18 -77.51
CA VAL A 167 -73.55 14.37 -78.28
C VAL A 167 -73.68 12.89 -77.92
N THR A 168 -73.70 12.02 -78.93
CA THR A 168 -73.66 10.56 -78.78
C THR A 168 -72.37 9.99 -79.37
N VAL A 169 -71.82 8.96 -78.72
CA VAL A 169 -70.62 8.23 -79.18
C VAL A 169 -70.99 6.76 -79.32
N GLY A 170 -70.92 6.23 -80.55
CA GLY A 170 -71.26 4.83 -80.84
C GLY A 170 -72.71 4.46 -80.50
N GLY A 171 -73.64 5.43 -80.59
CA GLY A 171 -75.06 5.25 -80.22
C GLY A 171 -75.37 5.40 -78.73
N MET A 172 -74.37 5.63 -77.87
CA MET A 172 -74.58 5.93 -76.45
C MET A 172 -74.51 7.44 -76.20
N PRO A 173 -75.44 8.02 -75.43
CA PRO A 173 -75.35 9.42 -75.02
C PRO A 173 -74.15 9.65 -74.10
N VAL A 174 -73.41 10.74 -74.33
CA VAL A 174 -72.38 11.19 -73.39
C VAL A 174 -73.09 11.76 -72.15
N MET A 175 -72.92 11.10 -71.01
CA MET A 175 -73.66 11.39 -69.79
C MET A 175 -72.71 11.56 -68.62
N LEU A 176 -72.60 12.81 -68.15
CA LEU A 176 -71.93 13.15 -66.90
C LEU A 176 -72.90 13.04 -65.72
N PHE A 177 -74.13 13.56 -65.86
CA PHE A 177 -75.15 13.55 -64.80
C PHE A 177 -76.50 13.01 -65.30
N ASN A 178 -77.14 12.10 -64.56
CA ASN A 178 -78.43 11.50 -64.94
C ASN A 178 -79.68 12.25 -64.40
N TYR A 179 -79.51 13.23 -63.52
CA TYR A 179 -80.57 13.96 -62.80
C TYR A 179 -80.69 15.43 -63.22
N GLY A 180 -80.00 15.81 -64.30
CA GLY A 180 -79.92 17.17 -64.84
C GLY A 180 -78.47 17.59 -65.06
N CYS A 181 -78.15 18.10 -66.25
CA CYS A 181 -76.82 18.61 -66.58
C CYS A 181 -76.87 20.14 -66.66
N SER A 182 -76.03 20.82 -65.89
CA SER A 182 -75.91 22.27 -65.92
C SER A 182 -74.51 22.71 -65.48
N TRP A 183 -74.09 23.89 -65.94
CA TRP A 183 -72.85 24.51 -65.48
C TRP A 183 -72.83 24.75 -63.96
N SER A 184 -73.99 24.94 -63.32
CA SER A 184 -74.08 25.11 -61.86
C SER A 184 -73.76 23.83 -61.09
N ILE A 185 -74.24 22.67 -61.54
CA ILE A 185 -73.95 21.38 -60.90
C ILE A 185 -72.46 21.03 -61.04
N THR A 186 -71.90 21.28 -62.23
CA THR A 186 -70.47 21.10 -62.51
C THR A 186 -69.60 22.02 -61.65
N ALA A 187 -70.02 23.28 -61.44
CA ALA A 187 -69.30 24.21 -60.57
C ALA A 187 -69.27 23.75 -59.11
N VAL A 188 -70.36 23.19 -58.58
CA VAL A 188 -70.40 22.62 -57.23
C VAL A 188 -69.45 21.42 -57.11
N HIS A 189 -69.46 20.50 -58.07
CA HIS A 189 -68.53 19.36 -58.08
C HIS A 189 -67.07 19.81 -58.16
N ALA A 190 -66.77 20.79 -59.01
CA ALA A 190 -65.43 21.36 -59.11
C ALA A 190 -64.98 22.00 -57.78
N ALA A 191 -65.86 22.69 -57.06
CA ALA A 191 -65.54 23.26 -55.76
C ALA A 191 -65.16 22.19 -54.71
N PHE A 192 -65.89 21.07 -54.66
CA PHE A 192 -65.57 19.96 -53.77
C PHE A 192 -64.23 19.29 -54.11
N VAL A 193 -63.95 19.04 -55.39
CA VAL A 193 -62.68 18.45 -55.84
C VAL A 193 -61.49 19.38 -55.53
N VAL A 194 -61.65 20.71 -55.72
CA VAL A 194 -60.59 21.68 -55.38
C VAL A 194 -60.33 21.70 -53.87
N PHE A 195 -61.40 21.72 -53.05
CA PHE A 195 -61.27 21.71 -51.60
C PHE A 195 -60.60 20.43 -51.08
N GLU A 196 -61.05 19.27 -51.53
CA GLU A 196 -60.46 17.99 -51.17
C GLU A 196 -59.01 17.89 -51.64
N ALA A 197 -58.72 18.18 -52.91
CA ALA A 197 -57.36 18.14 -53.45
C ALA A 197 -56.40 19.06 -52.68
N GLY A 198 -56.88 20.21 -52.18
CA GLY A 198 -56.11 21.10 -51.31
C GLY A 198 -55.73 20.44 -49.98
N ILE A 199 -56.68 19.79 -49.31
CA ILE A 199 -56.44 19.06 -48.04
C ILE A 199 -55.47 17.89 -48.28
N LEU A 200 -55.73 17.07 -49.30
CA LEU A 200 -54.90 15.91 -49.61
C LEU A 200 -53.47 16.33 -50.01
N SER A 201 -53.32 17.45 -50.74
CA SER A 201 -52.00 18.01 -51.08
C SER A 201 -51.25 18.50 -49.83
N PHE A 202 -51.93 19.13 -48.87
CA PHE A 202 -51.33 19.53 -47.59
C PHE A 202 -50.79 18.32 -46.82
N PHE A 203 -51.60 17.24 -46.70
CA PHE A 203 -51.16 16.00 -46.05
C PHE A 203 -50.03 15.32 -46.81
N ALA A 204 -50.07 15.28 -48.14
CA ALA A 204 -49.00 14.72 -48.96
C ALA A 204 -47.65 15.42 -48.69
N VAL A 205 -47.63 16.76 -48.61
CA VAL A 205 -46.42 17.54 -48.27
C VAL A 205 -45.94 17.23 -46.85
N LYS A 206 -46.85 17.16 -45.86
CA LYS A 206 -46.50 16.82 -44.48
C LYS A 206 -45.87 15.42 -44.37
N MET A 207 -46.49 14.42 -45.01
CA MET A 207 -45.97 13.05 -45.05
C MET A 207 -44.62 12.96 -45.77
N ALA A 208 -44.38 13.77 -46.81
CA ALA A 208 -43.10 13.82 -47.49
C ALA A 208 -41.96 14.34 -46.58
N VAL A 209 -42.25 15.38 -45.77
CA VAL A 209 -41.29 15.93 -44.81
C VAL A 209 -40.97 14.91 -43.72
N GLU A 210 -41.98 14.25 -43.15
CA GLU A 210 -41.79 13.20 -42.13
C GLU A 210 -40.99 12.01 -42.67
N GLN A 211 -41.29 11.56 -43.90
CA GLN A 211 -40.55 10.48 -44.55
C GLN A 211 -39.08 10.83 -44.78
N LYS A 212 -38.78 12.05 -45.25
CA LYS A 212 -37.40 12.48 -45.45
C LYS A 212 -36.61 12.39 -44.14
N ARG A 213 -37.19 12.80 -43.03
CA ARG A 213 -36.55 12.75 -41.71
C ARG A 213 -36.37 11.32 -41.20
N SER A 214 -37.37 10.46 -41.40
CA SER A 214 -37.23 9.04 -41.07
C SER A 214 -36.06 8.40 -41.82
N ARG A 215 -35.85 8.75 -43.10
CA ARG A 215 -34.68 8.31 -43.87
C ARG A 215 -33.36 8.85 -43.32
N GLU A 216 -33.32 10.12 -42.91
CA GLU A 216 -32.13 10.71 -42.28
C GLU A 216 -31.79 9.98 -40.97
N ILE A 217 -32.78 9.64 -40.14
CA ILE A 217 -32.59 8.80 -38.94
C ILE A 217 -32.01 7.44 -39.32
N ILE A 218 -32.62 6.73 -40.28
CA ILE A 218 -32.15 5.40 -40.71
C ILE A 218 -30.70 5.47 -41.22
N ALA A 219 -30.36 6.51 -42.00
CA ALA A 219 -29.00 6.69 -42.50
C ALA A 219 -27.99 6.91 -41.37
N LEU A 220 -28.34 7.71 -40.35
CA LEU A 220 -27.50 7.93 -39.18
C LEU A 220 -27.37 6.68 -38.31
N VAL A 221 -28.45 5.90 -38.15
CA VAL A 221 -28.40 4.61 -37.45
C VAL A 221 -27.51 3.61 -38.17
N ASN A 222 -27.59 3.52 -39.51
CA ASN A 222 -26.71 2.65 -40.29
C ASN A 222 -25.23 3.10 -40.18
N ALA A 223 -24.96 4.41 -40.17
CA ALA A 223 -23.61 4.93 -39.96
C ALA A 223 -23.08 4.58 -38.56
N PHE A 224 -23.93 4.63 -37.54
CA PHE A 224 -23.58 4.15 -36.20
C PHE A 224 -23.28 2.64 -36.19
N ASP A 225 -24.12 1.82 -36.82
CA ASP A 225 -23.98 0.36 -36.84
C ASP A 225 -22.73 -0.12 -37.60
N HIS A 226 -22.44 0.48 -38.76
CA HIS A 226 -21.35 0.02 -39.63
C HIS A 226 -20.03 0.77 -39.44
N GLU A 227 -20.08 2.04 -39.04
CA GLU A 227 -18.89 2.90 -38.95
C GLU A 227 -18.59 3.38 -37.52
N GLN A 228 -19.41 2.97 -36.54
CA GLN A 228 -19.36 3.38 -35.13
C GLN A 228 -19.29 4.90 -34.97
N ASP A 229 -19.91 5.63 -35.89
CA ASP A 229 -19.88 7.09 -35.92
C ASP A 229 -21.02 7.68 -35.08
N LEU A 230 -20.66 8.15 -33.88
CA LEU A 230 -21.58 8.81 -32.95
C LEU A 230 -21.65 10.32 -33.15
N ARG A 231 -21.04 10.89 -34.20
CA ARG A 231 -21.04 12.35 -34.46
C ARG A 231 -22.25 12.81 -35.27
N GLY A 232 -22.96 11.86 -35.88
CA GLY A 232 -24.14 12.13 -36.69
C GLY A 232 -25.25 12.83 -35.92
N ARG A 233 -25.77 13.96 -36.44
CA ARG A 233 -26.87 14.71 -35.82
C ARG A 233 -27.90 15.13 -36.86
N LEU A 234 -29.16 15.16 -36.45
CA LEU A 234 -30.25 15.68 -37.26
C LEU A 234 -30.31 17.20 -37.17
N ASN A 235 -30.38 17.85 -38.32
CA ASN A 235 -30.51 19.31 -38.42
C ASN A 235 -31.96 19.74 -38.15
N ASN A 236 -32.15 20.99 -37.70
CA ASN A 236 -33.47 21.61 -37.48
C ASN A 236 -34.38 20.85 -36.49
N ALA A 237 -33.83 20.33 -35.39
CA ALA A 237 -34.58 19.64 -34.34
C ALA A 237 -35.61 20.51 -33.61
N LYS A 238 -35.53 21.85 -33.72
CA LYS A 238 -36.50 22.77 -33.09
C LYS A 238 -37.89 22.57 -33.68
N GLY A 239 -38.81 22.05 -32.87
CA GLY A 239 -40.19 21.75 -33.27
C GLY A 239 -40.41 20.34 -33.80
N ASP A 240 -39.37 19.48 -33.78
CA ASP A 240 -39.48 18.06 -34.08
C ASP A 240 -39.02 17.23 -32.87
N LEU A 241 -39.98 16.54 -32.26
CA LEU A 241 -39.74 15.69 -31.10
C LEU A 241 -38.82 14.50 -31.42
N ALA A 242 -38.98 13.89 -32.61
CA ALA A 242 -38.19 12.72 -33.00
C ALA A 242 -36.72 13.10 -33.22
N ALA A 243 -36.48 14.24 -33.90
CA ALA A 243 -35.13 14.71 -34.13
C ALA A 243 -34.41 15.14 -32.83
N THR A 244 -35.14 15.78 -31.92
CA THR A 244 -34.61 16.17 -30.61
C THR A 244 -34.26 14.94 -29.78
N ALA A 245 -35.19 13.98 -29.66
CA ALA A 245 -34.97 12.74 -28.90
C ALA A 245 -33.79 11.92 -29.44
N PHE A 246 -33.66 11.80 -30.78
CA PHE A 246 -32.54 11.13 -31.41
C PHE A 246 -31.20 11.81 -31.10
N ASN A 247 -31.11 13.14 -31.25
CA ASN A 247 -29.89 13.88 -30.93
C ASN A 247 -29.52 13.77 -29.44
N THR A 248 -30.49 13.78 -28.53
CA THR A 248 -30.26 13.56 -27.10
C THR A 248 -29.67 12.17 -26.84
N MET A 249 -30.26 11.11 -27.42
CA MET A 249 -29.74 9.74 -27.32
C MET A 249 -28.30 9.66 -27.84
N MET A 250 -28.00 10.31 -28.98
CA MET A 250 -26.65 10.29 -29.53
C MET A 250 -25.63 11.02 -28.66
N ASN A 251 -26.01 12.14 -28.05
CA ASN A 251 -25.16 12.83 -27.08
C ASN A 251 -24.88 11.93 -25.86
N SER A 252 -25.89 11.26 -25.32
CA SER A 252 -25.70 10.34 -24.20
C SER A 252 -24.75 9.18 -24.54
N PHE A 253 -24.81 8.63 -25.76
CA PHE A 253 -23.84 7.62 -26.18
C PHE A 253 -22.42 8.19 -26.33
N SER A 254 -22.26 9.37 -26.93
CA SER A 254 -20.95 10.05 -27.02
C SER A 254 -20.35 10.27 -25.62
N GLU A 255 -21.14 10.81 -24.69
CA GLU A 255 -20.72 11.05 -23.30
C GLU A 255 -20.34 9.77 -22.55
N LEU A 256 -21.08 8.67 -22.77
CA LEU A 256 -20.76 7.37 -22.19
C LEU A 256 -19.42 6.83 -22.71
N ILE A 257 -19.17 6.89 -24.02
CA ILE A 257 -17.90 6.44 -24.60
C ILE A 257 -16.73 7.28 -24.08
N ASP A 258 -16.88 8.59 -24.00
CA ASP A 258 -15.83 9.47 -23.46
C ASP A 258 -15.59 9.19 -21.95
N SER A 259 -16.64 8.93 -21.18
CA SER A 259 -16.52 8.54 -19.76
C SER A 259 -15.79 7.20 -19.60
N VAL A 260 -16.05 6.23 -20.47
CA VAL A 260 -15.34 4.94 -20.47
C VAL A 260 -13.86 5.13 -20.82
N ARG A 261 -13.52 5.99 -21.79
CA ARG A 261 -12.13 6.33 -22.12
C ARG A 261 -11.40 6.96 -20.94
N GLU A 262 -12.04 7.89 -20.25
CA GLU A 262 -11.47 8.53 -19.06
C GLU A 262 -11.22 7.48 -17.95
N LEU A 263 -12.21 6.63 -17.66
CA LEU A 263 -12.10 5.58 -16.66
C LEU A 263 -10.99 4.57 -17.00
N SER A 264 -10.88 4.20 -18.28
CA SER A 264 -9.82 3.34 -18.80
C SER A 264 -8.43 3.94 -18.55
N GLY A 265 -8.24 5.23 -18.86
CA GLY A 265 -6.99 5.94 -18.58
C GLY A 265 -6.64 6.05 -17.09
N GLN A 266 -7.65 6.27 -16.23
CA GLN A 266 -7.47 6.24 -14.78
C GLN A 266 -7.06 4.85 -14.28
N LEU A 267 -7.71 3.79 -14.77
CA LEU A 267 -7.38 2.40 -14.43
C LEU A 267 -5.96 2.04 -14.89
N HIS A 268 -5.53 2.48 -16.07
CA HIS A 268 -4.16 2.27 -16.57
C HIS A 268 -3.12 2.86 -15.63
N THR A 269 -3.34 4.11 -15.23
CA THR A 269 -2.46 4.81 -14.28
C THR A 269 -2.40 4.07 -12.94
N ARG A 270 -3.54 3.58 -12.43
CA ARG A 270 -3.59 2.82 -11.16
C ARG A 270 -2.92 1.46 -11.26
N ALA A 271 -3.08 0.73 -12.36
CA ALA A 271 -2.41 -0.55 -12.58
C ALA A 271 -0.88 -0.40 -12.67
N SER A 272 -0.40 0.65 -13.35
CA SER A 272 1.03 0.99 -13.40
C SER A 272 1.58 1.36 -12.01
N ALA A 273 0.83 2.14 -11.23
CA ALA A 273 1.18 2.45 -9.85
C ALA A 273 1.26 1.19 -8.97
N LEU A 274 0.31 0.25 -9.12
CA LEU A 274 0.32 -1.02 -8.39
C LEU A 274 1.52 -1.90 -8.77
N THR A 275 1.88 -1.95 -10.05
CA THR A 275 3.08 -2.65 -10.53
C THR A 275 4.35 -2.08 -9.90
N THR A 276 4.46 -0.75 -9.89
CA THR A 276 5.58 -0.02 -9.29
C THR A 276 5.66 -0.29 -7.78
N ALA A 277 4.52 -0.21 -7.08
CA ALA A 277 4.43 -0.50 -5.66
C ALA A 277 4.90 -1.92 -5.34
N GLY A 278 4.47 -2.92 -6.11
CA GLY A 278 4.94 -4.30 -5.95
C GLY A 278 6.47 -4.42 -6.10
N THR A 279 7.05 -3.77 -7.11
CA THR A 279 8.51 -3.77 -7.32
C THR A 279 9.27 -3.10 -6.17
N THR A 280 8.76 -1.97 -5.67
CA THR A 280 9.33 -1.30 -4.50
C THR A 280 9.21 -2.16 -3.24
N THR A 281 8.08 -2.83 -3.03
CA THR A 281 7.91 -3.77 -1.92
C THR A 281 8.93 -4.90 -1.97
N HIS A 282 9.20 -5.47 -3.15
CA HIS A 282 10.26 -6.49 -3.29
C HIS A 282 11.64 -5.95 -2.86
N GLN A 283 12.02 -4.76 -3.31
CA GLN A 283 13.30 -4.15 -2.93
C GLN A 283 13.41 -3.89 -1.41
N ILE A 284 12.32 -3.44 -0.80
CA ILE A 284 12.25 -3.24 0.66
C ILE A 284 12.42 -4.57 1.39
N ILE A 285 11.78 -5.63 0.90
CA ILE A 285 11.87 -6.96 1.53
C ILE A 285 13.29 -7.51 1.41
N ASP A 286 13.95 -7.38 0.26
CA ASP A 286 15.34 -7.84 0.09
C ASP A 286 16.28 -7.16 1.11
N ALA A 287 16.11 -5.86 1.33
CA ALA A 287 16.85 -5.13 2.35
C ALA A 287 16.48 -5.58 3.78
N GLN A 288 15.20 -5.81 4.05
CA GLN A 288 14.72 -6.30 5.34
C GLN A 288 15.24 -7.71 5.64
N GLN A 289 15.33 -8.59 4.65
CA GLN A 289 15.89 -9.93 4.81
C GLN A 289 17.35 -9.85 5.26
N ALA A 290 18.17 -9.03 4.59
CA ALA A 290 19.57 -8.83 4.99
C ALA A 290 19.69 -8.29 6.43
N GLN A 291 18.79 -7.38 6.82
CA GLN A 291 18.77 -6.83 8.18
C GLN A 291 18.33 -7.88 9.22
N THR A 292 17.37 -8.74 8.89
CA THR A 292 16.91 -9.86 9.71
C THR A 292 18.02 -10.91 9.88
N ASP A 293 18.74 -11.25 8.82
CA ASP A 293 19.89 -12.17 8.87
C ASP A 293 21.00 -11.62 9.78
N GLN A 294 21.27 -10.31 9.69
CA GLN A 294 22.23 -9.64 10.58
C GLN A 294 21.74 -9.64 12.04
N ALA A 295 20.46 -9.41 12.28
CA ALA A 295 19.88 -9.47 13.63
C ALA A 295 19.95 -10.89 14.22
N ALA A 296 19.72 -11.93 13.40
CA ALA A 296 19.87 -13.32 13.81
C ALA A 296 21.33 -13.63 14.19
N ALA A 297 22.29 -13.21 13.36
CA ALA A 297 23.71 -13.37 13.65
C ALA A 297 24.13 -12.66 14.95
N ALA A 298 23.67 -11.42 15.15
CA ALA A 298 23.92 -10.65 16.37
C ALA A 298 23.32 -11.32 17.61
N THR A 299 22.11 -11.89 17.49
CA THR A 299 21.43 -12.60 18.58
C THR A 299 22.15 -13.89 18.96
N ASN A 300 22.67 -14.63 17.98
CA ASN A 300 23.50 -15.80 18.23
C ASN A 300 24.81 -15.43 18.94
N GLN A 301 25.47 -14.35 18.52
CA GLN A 301 26.68 -13.86 19.18
C GLN A 301 26.39 -13.37 20.62
N MET A 302 25.26 -12.69 20.82
CA MET A 302 24.78 -12.27 22.14
C MET A 302 24.55 -13.48 23.05
N THR A 303 23.90 -14.52 22.55
CA THR A 303 23.68 -15.78 23.30
C THR A 303 24.99 -16.42 23.74
N ALA A 304 25.98 -16.49 22.84
CA ALA A 304 27.31 -16.99 23.18
C ALA A 304 27.99 -16.15 24.28
N THR A 305 27.88 -14.82 24.18
CA THR A 305 28.48 -13.88 25.14
C THR A 305 27.82 -13.98 26.51
N ILE A 306 26.49 -14.12 26.56
CA ILE A 306 25.72 -14.37 27.80
C ILE A 306 26.23 -15.64 28.48
N GLN A 307 26.45 -16.72 27.73
CA GLN A 307 27.01 -17.96 28.30
C GLN A 307 28.44 -17.78 28.84
N ASP A 308 29.28 -17.00 28.16
CA ASP A 308 30.63 -16.67 28.65
C ASP A 308 30.58 -15.86 29.95
N VAL A 309 29.70 -14.86 30.03
CA VAL A 309 29.51 -14.05 31.25
C VAL A 309 29.01 -14.93 32.40
N ALA A 310 28.07 -15.85 32.15
CA ALA A 310 27.58 -16.78 33.16
C ALA A 310 28.70 -17.67 33.72
N ARG A 311 29.53 -18.23 32.82
CA ARG A 311 30.71 -19.02 33.19
C ARG A 311 31.71 -18.22 34.00
N ASN A 312 31.98 -16.98 33.61
CA ASN A 312 32.90 -16.10 34.32
C ASN A 312 32.39 -15.74 35.71
N ALA A 313 31.10 -15.44 35.86
CA ALA A 313 30.49 -15.17 37.15
C ALA A 313 30.58 -16.38 38.10
N GLN A 314 30.31 -17.58 37.58
CA GLN A 314 30.46 -18.83 38.33
C GLN A 314 31.91 -19.07 38.76
N SER A 315 32.87 -18.94 37.85
CA SER A 315 34.30 -19.11 38.16
C SER A 315 34.81 -18.07 39.17
N ALA A 316 34.29 -16.85 39.12
CA ALA A 316 34.60 -15.80 40.08
C ALA A 316 33.99 -16.08 41.45
N ALA A 317 32.77 -16.64 41.52
CA ALA A 317 32.14 -17.06 42.77
C ALA A 317 32.93 -18.21 43.44
N GLU A 318 33.37 -19.20 42.67
CA GLU A 318 34.22 -20.29 43.18
C GLU A 318 35.58 -19.78 43.69
N SER A 319 36.17 -18.80 42.99
CA SER A 319 37.42 -18.19 43.41
C SER A 319 37.25 -17.33 44.68
N ALA A 320 36.14 -16.60 44.80
CA ALA A 320 35.77 -15.90 46.02
C ALA A 320 35.58 -16.87 47.20
N SER A 321 34.90 -18.00 46.99
CA SER A 321 34.71 -19.04 48.02
C SER A 321 36.05 -19.58 48.54
N ARG A 322 36.97 -19.94 47.63
CA ARG A 322 38.32 -20.40 48.02
C ARG A 322 39.12 -19.34 48.77
N SER A 323 39.03 -18.08 48.33
CA SER A 323 39.69 -16.98 49.03
C SER A 323 39.10 -16.74 50.43
N SER A 324 37.79 -16.90 50.60
CA SER A 324 37.12 -16.80 51.91
C SER A 324 37.61 -17.88 52.87
N GLU A 325 37.71 -19.13 52.42
CA GLU A 325 38.29 -20.23 53.20
C GLU A 325 39.74 -19.95 53.61
N ALA A 326 40.56 -19.45 52.68
CA ALA A 326 41.96 -19.11 52.95
C ALA A 326 42.09 -17.95 53.96
N SER A 327 41.25 -16.91 53.85
CA SER A 327 41.21 -15.81 54.82
C SER A 327 40.77 -16.29 56.20
N ALA A 328 39.77 -17.18 56.28
CA ALA A 328 39.30 -17.75 57.55
C ALA A 328 40.38 -18.61 58.24
N GLU A 329 41.17 -19.39 57.48
CA GLU A 329 42.35 -20.09 58.01
C GLU A 329 43.43 -19.10 58.47
N GLY A 330 43.72 -18.06 57.67
CA GLY A 330 44.65 -17.00 58.04
C GLY A 330 44.28 -16.29 59.35
N ALA A 331 42.99 -16.00 59.54
CA ALA A 331 42.47 -15.42 60.78
C ALA A 331 42.69 -16.34 61.99
N ARG A 332 42.45 -17.66 61.82
CA ARG A 332 42.74 -18.66 62.87
C ARG A 332 44.24 -18.72 63.22
N HIS A 333 45.12 -18.68 62.22
CA HIS A 333 46.56 -18.65 62.45
C HIS A 333 47.02 -17.40 63.21
N ILE A 334 46.52 -16.22 62.85
CA ILE A 334 46.84 -14.98 63.56
C ILE A 334 46.31 -15.01 65.00
N GLN A 335 45.08 -15.49 65.23
CA GLN A 335 44.54 -15.61 66.58
C GLN A 335 45.39 -16.55 67.44
N SER A 336 45.86 -17.66 66.88
CA SER A 336 46.79 -18.58 67.55
C SER A 336 48.14 -17.91 67.84
N ALA A 337 48.67 -17.11 66.90
CA ALA A 337 49.94 -16.42 67.05
C ALA A 337 49.89 -15.32 68.13
N ILE A 338 48.76 -14.61 68.23
CA ILE A 338 48.47 -13.66 69.30
C ILE A 338 48.54 -14.39 70.65
N ALA A 339 47.81 -15.49 70.82
CA ALA A 339 47.79 -16.25 72.07
C ALA A 339 49.19 -16.77 72.48
N MET A 340 49.99 -17.26 71.53
CA MET A 340 51.37 -17.69 71.80
C MET A 340 52.29 -16.52 72.20
N THR A 341 52.09 -15.35 71.60
CA THR A 341 52.88 -14.15 71.91
C THR A 341 52.50 -13.59 73.27
N GLU A 342 51.22 -13.61 73.65
CA GLU A 342 50.75 -13.25 74.99
C GLU A 342 51.34 -14.19 76.06
N ALA A 343 51.34 -15.50 75.81
CA ALA A 343 51.98 -16.48 76.69
C ALA A 343 53.48 -16.23 76.84
N THR A 344 54.16 -15.87 75.75
CA THR A 344 55.59 -15.49 75.77
C THR A 344 55.83 -14.23 76.59
N ASN A 345 54.98 -13.22 76.44
CA ASN A 345 55.07 -11.99 77.23
C ASN A 345 54.82 -12.24 78.74
N SER A 346 53.93 -13.17 79.08
CA SER A 346 53.73 -13.62 80.46
C SER A 346 54.99 -14.29 81.01
N ALA A 347 55.58 -15.22 80.27
CA ALA A 347 56.80 -15.93 80.69
C ALA A 347 58.00 -14.97 80.85
N LEU A 348 58.11 -13.94 80.02
CA LEU A 348 59.13 -12.89 80.15
C LEU A 348 58.89 -12.03 81.41
N THR A 349 57.64 -11.71 81.73
CA THR A 349 57.27 -11.01 82.97
C THR A 349 57.69 -11.82 84.20
N ASP A 350 57.36 -13.11 84.22
CA ASP A 350 57.76 -14.02 85.31
C ASP A 350 59.29 -14.12 85.43
N SER A 351 59.99 -14.21 84.30
CA SER A 351 61.46 -14.22 84.25
C SER A 351 62.06 -12.93 84.79
N SER A 352 61.46 -11.78 84.46
CA SER A 352 61.87 -10.46 84.98
C SER A 352 61.77 -10.43 86.51
N HIS A 353 60.68 -10.97 87.08
CA HIS A 353 60.51 -11.06 88.53
C HIS A 353 61.56 -11.96 89.19
N MET A 354 61.84 -13.14 88.62
CA MET A 354 62.86 -14.05 89.16
C MET A 354 64.27 -13.44 89.11
N VAL A 355 64.63 -12.75 88.03
CA VAL A 355 65.94 -12.09 87.91
C VAL A 355 66.04 -10.88 88.85
N SER A 356 64.96 -10.12 89.03
CA SER A 356 64.92 -9.04 90.03
C SER A 356 65.14 -9.58 91.44
N GLU A 357 64.50 -10.69 91.80
CA GLU A 357 64.72 -11.33 93.11
C GLU A 357 66.17 -11.81 93.27
N LEU A 358 66.79 -12.30 92.18
CA LEU A 358 68.19 -12.68 92.18
C LEU A 358 69.10 -11.46 92.43
N VAL A 359 68.86 -10.33 91.76
CA VAL A 359 69.60 -9.08 91.99
C VAL A 359 69.55 -8.68 93.47
N ASP A 360 68.37 -8.69 94.08
CA ASP A 360 68.18 -8.36 95.50
C ASP A 360 68.96 -9.31 96.43
N LYS A 361 68.92 -10.63 96.15
CA LYS A 361 69.69 -11.61 96.92
C LYS A 361 71.20 -11.43 96.76
N VAL A 362 71.68 -11.13 95.56
CA VAL A 362 73.10 -10.90 95.26
C VAL A 362 73.60 -9.65 95.99
N GLN A 363 72.82 -8.56 96.01
CA GLN A 363 73.13 -7.37 96.80
C GLN A 363 73.21 -7.67 98.31
N SER A 364 72.27 -8.45 98.82
CA SER A 364 72.27 -8.87 100.24
C SER A 364 73.52 -9.70 100.58
N ILE A 365 73.92 -10.65 99.73
CA ILE A 365 75.17 -11.40 99.91
C ILE A 365 76.38 -10.46 99.87
N GLY A 366 76.41 -9.49 98.95
CA GLY A 366 77.47 -8.48 98.89
C GLY A 366 77.63 -7.71 100.20
N ALA A 367 76.53 -7.32 100.84
CA ALA A 367 76.53 -6.67 102.15
C ALA A 367 77.10 -7.59 103.26
N PHE A 368 76.72 -8.87 103.28
CA PHE A 368 77.29 -9.84 104.23
C PHE A 368 78.79 -10.03 104.03
N ILE A 369 79.26 -10.14 102.79
CA ILE A 369 80.70 -10.27 102.48
C ILE A 369 81.48 -9.02 102.91
N ALA A 370 80.89 -7.82 102.78
CA ALA A 370 81.47 -6.60 103.34
C ALA A 370 81.64 -6.68 104.85
N SER A 371 80.62 -7.12 105.60
CA SER A 371 80.73 -7.31 107.05
C SER A 371 81.78 -8.37 107.44
N ILE A 372 81.94 -9.46 106.68
CA ILE A 372 82.99 -10.46 106.96
C ILE A 372 84.39 -9.88 106.72
N ASN A 373 84.55 -9.06 105.68
CA ASN A 373 85.81 -8.38 105.41
C ASN A 373 86.14 -7.41 106.56
N ASP A 374 85.17 -6.61 107.02
CA ASP A 374 85.33 -5.72 108.19
C ASP A 374 85.71 -6.50 109.47
N ILE A 375 85.07 -7.63 109.73
CA ILE A 375 85.41 -8.51 110.87
C ILE A 375 86.82 -9.06 110.71
N SER A 376 87.22 -9.46 109.49
CA SER A 376 88.56 -9.98 109.22
C SER A 376 89.63 -8.90 109.40
N ASP A 377 89.36 -7.66 108.98
CA ASP A 377 90.20 -6.47 109.25
C ASP A 377 90.34 -6.20 110.75
N GLN A 378 89.23 -6.21 111.49
CA GLN A 378 89.26 -6.06 112.95
C GLN A 378 90.04 -7.19 113.61
N THR A 379 89.88 -8.43 113.15
CA THR A 379 90.58 -9.61 113.68
C THR A 379 92.08 -9.54 113.37
N ASN A 380 92.45 -9.09 112.17
CA ASN A 380 93.84 -8.84 111.78
C ASN A 380 94.49 -7.74 112.65
N LEU A 381 93.76 -6.67 112.95
CA LEU A 381 94.22 -5.60 113.86
C LEU A 381 94.33 -6.08 115.31
N LEU A 382 93.39 -6.88 115.80
CA LEU A 382 93.45 -7.50 117.13
C LEU A 382 94.64 -8.45 117.23
N ALA A 383 94.87 -9.27 116.21
CA ALA A 383 96.01 -10.19 116.13
C ALA A 383 97.34 -9.44 116.07
N LEU A 384 97.41 -8.32 115.33
CA LEU A 384 98.58 -7.44 115.30
C LEU A 384 98.87 -6.86 116.70
N ASN A 385 97.85 -6.36 117.39
CA ASN A 385 97.99 -5.84 118.76
C ASN A 385 98.45 -6.94 119.73
N ALA A 386 97.91 -8.16 119.60
CA ALA A 386 98.33 -9.31 120.39
C ALA A 386 99.78 -9.73 120.10
N ALA A 387 100.21 -9.71 118.83
CA ALA A 387 101.59 -10.01 118.43
C ALA A 387 102.59 -8.97 118.99
N ILE A 388 102.20 -7.68 118.98
CA ILE A 388 102.98 -6.60 119.59
C ILE A 388 103.14 -6.84 121.11
N GLU A 389 102.05 -7.15 121.81
CA GLU A 389 102.10 -7.37 123.27
C GLU A 389 102.83 -8.67 123.64
N ALA A 390 102.73 -9.71 122.81
CA ALA A 390 103.51 -10.95 122.95
C ALA A 390 105.01 -10.70 122.76
N ALA A 391 105.42 -9.87 121.80
CA ALA A 391 106.81 -9.44 121.64
C ALA A 391 107.31 -8.60 122.82
N ARG A 392 106.42 -7.78 123.42
CA ARG A 392 106.69 -6.96 124.60
C ARG A 392 106.92 -7.77 125.88
N ALA A 393 106.31 -8.95 125.99
CA ALA A 393 106.45 -9.88 127.11
C ALA A 393 107.73 -10.76 127.03
N GLY A 394 108.55 -10.65 125.97
CA GLY A 394 109.82 -11.37 125.84
C GLY A 394 109.67 -12.90 125.79
N GLU A 395 110.52 -13.64 126.51
CA GLU A 395 110.52 -15.12 126.51
C GLU A 395 109.20 -15.74 127.01
N HIS A 396 108.48 -15.05 127.90
CA HIS A 396 107.17 -15.53 128.40
C HIS A 396 106.04 -15.39 127.37
N GLY A 397 106.23 -14.60 126.31
CA GLY A 397 105.22 -14.33 125.26
C GLY A 397 105.32 -15.24 124.02
N ARG A 398 106.33 -16.11 123.90
CA ARG A 398 106.59 -16.90 122.66
C ARG A 398 105.40 -17.75 122.20
N GLY A 399 104.71 -18.43 123.11
CA GLY A 399 103.53 -19.23 122.77
C GLY A 399 102.36 -18.39 122.27
N PHE A 400 102.18 -17.20 122.85
CA PHE A 400 101.16 -16.24 122.43
C PHE A 400 101.48 -15.58 121.08
N ALA A 401 102.76 -15.31 120.80
CA ALA A 401 103.20 -14.74 119.53
C ALA A 401 102.88 -15.67 118.35
N VAL A 402 103.11 -16.99 118.50
CA VAL A 402 102.77 -17.98 117.45
C VAL A 402 101.26 -18.02 117.19
N VAL A 403 100.43 -17.97 118.24
CA VAL A 403 98.97 -17.92 118.09
C VAL A 403 98.53 -16.61 117.43
N ALA A 404 99.12 -15.48 117.80
CA ALA A 404 98.80 -14.18 117.21
C ALA A 404 99.18 -14.13 115.71
N ASP A 405 100.33 -14.66 115.31
CA ASP A 405 100.74 -14.76 113.91
C ASP A 405 99.84 -15.72 113.11
N GLU A 406 99.38 -16.83 113.70
CA GLU A 406 98.45 -17.77 113.06
C GLU A 406 97.07 -17.13 112.86
N VAL A 407 96.53 -16.41 113.86
CA VAL A 407 95.27 -15.65 113.75
C VAL A 407 95.39 -14.55 112.71
N ARG A 408 96.53 -13.87 112.64
CA ARG A 408 96.81 -12.83 111.64
C ARG A 408 96.84 -13.43 110.22
N ASN A 409 97.50 -14.57 110.05
CA ASN A 409 97.55 -15.29 108.77
C ASN A 409 96.15 -15.76 108.34
N LEU A 410 95.36 -16.31 109.27
CA LEU A 410 93.98 -16.72 109.03
C LEU A 410 93.08 -15.53 108.64
N SER A 411 93.24 -14.38 109.32
CA SER A 411 92.50 -13.16 109.02
C SER A 411 92.79 -12.65 107.61
N ARG A 412 94.08 -12.60 107.22
CA ARG A 412 94.50 -12.23 105.86
C ARG A 412 93.98 -13.21 104.80
N ARG A 413 94.08 -14.52 105.04
CA ARG A 413 93.47 -15.53 104.13
C ARG A 413 91.96 -15.34 104.00
N THR A 414 91.28 -14.95 105.07
CA THR A 414 89.84 -14.65 105.05
C THR A 414 89.54 -13.38 104.24
N GLN A 415 90.40 -12.36 104.32
CA GLN A 415 90.32 -11.17 103.45
C GLN A 415 90.53 -11.49 101.98
N ASP A 416 91.52 -12.32 101.65
CA ASP A 416 91.78 -12.75 100.28
C ASP A 416 90.55 -13.49 99.71
N PHE A 417 89.98 -14.44 100.47
CA PHE A 417 88.76 -15.16 100.07
C PHE A 417 87.54 -14.25 99.96
N THR A 418 87.32 -13.32 100.89
CA THR A 418 86.19 -12.37 100.80
C THR A 418 86.34 -11.42 99.60
N THR A 419 87.57 -11.08 99.22
CA THR A 419 87.84 -10.27 98.01
C THR A 419 87.51 -11.05 96.74
N GLU A 420 87.88 -12.33 96.66
CA GLU A 420 87.54 -13.20 95.54
C GLU A 420 86.03 -13.47 95.44
N ILE A 421 85.35 -13.69 96.58
CA ILE A 421 83.89 -13.83 96.63
C ILE A 421 83.23 -12.52 96.20
N ARG A 422 83.70 -11.35 96.66
CA ARG A 422 83.17 -10.05 96.24
C ARG A 422 83.26 -9.88 94.72
N ALA A 423 84.41 -10.18 94.11
CA ALA A 423 84.56 -10.12 92.65
C ALA A 423 83.56 -11.05 91.92
N THR A 424 83.29 -12.23 92.49
CA THR A 424 82.28 -13.17 91.95
C THR A 424 80.86 -12.61 92.08
N ILE A 425 80.53 -12.00 93.22
CA ILE A 425 79.23 -11.36 93.49
C ILE A 425 79.00 -10.16 92.58
N ASP A 426 80.01 -9.31 92.39
CA ASP A 426 79.95 -8.19 91.45
C ASP A 426 79.77 -8.67 90.01
N GLY A 427 80.45 -9.76 89.62
CA GLY A 427 80.23 -10.43 88.34
C GLY A 427 78.80 -10.94 88.18
N LEU A 428 78.24 -11.56 89.22
CA LEU A 428 76.87 -12.09 89.23
C LEU A 428 75.82 -10.97 89.17
N ALA A 429 76.06 -9.84 89.84
CA ALA A 429 75.22 -8.65 89.79
C ALA A 429 75.18 -8.07 88.36
N ASN A 430 76.35 -7.87 87.75
CA ASN A 430 76.46 -7.37 86.37
C ASN A 430 75.73 -8.27 85.36
N VAL A 431 75.88 -9.60 85.47
CA VAL A 431 75.17 -10.55 84.59
C VAL A 431 73.67 -10.51 84.83
N SER A 432 73.22 -10.38 86.08
CA SER A 432 71.79 -10.31 86.41
C SER A 432 71.15 -9.03 85.88
N GLU A 433 71.81 -7.87 86.02
CA GLU A 433 71.36 -6.60 85.44
C GLU A 433 71.31 -6.65 83.90
N ALA A 434 72.34 -7.20 83.26
CA ALA A 434 72.35 -7.39 81.81
C ALA A 434 71.23 -8.35 81.34
N THR A 435 70.92 -9.38 82.13
CA THR A 435 69.82 -10.32 81.86
C THR A 435 68.47 -9.62 81.99
N LEU A 436 68.28 -8.77 83.00
CA LEU A 436 67.06 -7.98 83.19
C LEU A 436 66.83 -7.04 82.00
N ALA A 437 67.85 -6.31 81.55
CA ALA A 437 67.77 -5.43 80.38
C ALA A 437 67.41 -6.22 79.10
N ALA A 438 67.94 -7.43 78.93
CA ALA A 438 67.59 -8.30 77.81
C ALA A 438 66.12 -8.76 77.86
N ILE A 439 65.59 -9.05 79.05
CA ILE A 439 64.18 -9.40 79.26
C ILE A 439 63.26 -8.21 78.95
N GLU A 440 63.58 -7.00 79.42
CA GLU A 440 62.80 -5.78 79.12
C GLU A 440 62.76 -5.47 77.62
N MET A 441 63.88 -5.66 76.93
CA MET A 441 63.95 -5.56 75.47
C MET A 441 63.08 -6.64 74.80
N GLY A 442 63.11 -7.87 75.31
CA GLY A 442 62.25 -8.97 74.86
C GLY A 442 60.76 -8.65 75.00
N GLN A 443 60.34 -8.10 76.15
CA GLN A 443 58.96 -7.68 76.38
C GLN A 443 58.54 -6.55 75.42
N THR A 444 59.43 -5.59 75.16
CA THR A 444 59.15 -4.50 74.22
C THR A 444 58.92 -5.04 72.80
N ARG A 445 59.80 -5.93 72.31
CA ARG A 445 59.62 -6.58 71.01
C ARG A 445 58.36 -7.46 70.95
N SER A 446 58.03 -8.14 72.04
CA SER A 446 56.81 -8.95 72.13
C SER A 446 55.55 -8.08 72.00
N ARG A 447 55.53 -6.90 72.64
CA ARG A 447 54.43 -5.92 72.51
C ARG A 447 54.30 -5.37 71.10
N GLU A 448 55.42 -5.02 70.45
CA GLU A 448 55.43 -4.58 69.05
C GLU A 448 54.90 -5.67 68.12
N THR A 449 55.31 -6.92 68.35
CA THR A 449 54.84 -8.10 67.59
C THR A 449 53.33 -8.30 67.76
N LEU A 450 52.81 -8.16 68.98
CA LEU A 450 51.37 -8.24 69.26
C LEU A 450 50.58 -7.16 68.51
N GLY A 451 51.10 -5.93 68.47
CA GLY A 451 50.51 -4.83 67.69
C GLY A 451 50.47 -5.13 66.20
N ALA A 452 51.56 -5.63 65.63
CA ALA A 452 51.63 -6.03 64.22
C ALA A 452 50.67 -7.19 63.89
N MET A 453 50.57 -8.20 64.76
CA MET A 453 49.61 -9.30 64.60
C MET A 453 48.16 -8.85 64.66
N THR A 454 47.83 -7.94 65.59
CA THR A 454 46.48 -7.37 65.69
C THR A 454 46.10 -6.59 64.42
N GLN A 455 47.02 -5.78 63.90
CA GLN A 455 46.81 -5.06 62.64
C GLN A 455 46.65 -6.02 61.45
N THR A 456 47.41 -7.12 61.43
CA THR A 456 47.28 -8.17 60.41
C THR A 456 45.92 -8.86 60.50
N GLY A 457 45.44 -9.18 61.70
CA GLY A 457 44.12 -9.76 61.92
C GLY A 457 43.00 -8.85 61.40
N LYS A 458 43.10 -7.53 61.63
CA LYS A 458 42.17 -6.54 61.08
C LYS A 458 42.18 -6.52 59.56
N ALA A 459 43.37 -6.54 58.93
CA ALA A 459 43.48 -6.57 57.48
C ALA A 459 42.87 -7.85 56.87
N ILE A 460 42.98 -9.00 57.55
CA ILE A 460 42.32 -10.24 57.12
C ILE A 460 40.79 -10.12 57.19
N ALA A 461 40.25 -9.51 58.24
CA ALA A 461 38.82 -9.25 58.34
C ALA A 461 38.31 -8.32 57.22
N ASP A 462 39.05 -7.25 56.91
CA ASP A 462 38.72 -6.35 55.80
C ASP A 462 38.73 -7.08 54.43
N ILE A 463 39.65 -8.05 54.25
CA ILE A 463 39.71 -8.91 53.06
C ILE A 463 38.50 -9.84 52.99
N GLU A 464 38.08 -10.43 54.11
CA GLU A 464 36.91 -11.31 54.18
C GLU A 464 35.63 -10.57 53.77
N ASP A 465 35.42 -9.35 54.27
CA ASP A 465 34.30 -8.50 53.89
C ASP A 465 34.30 -8.16 52.39
N ALA A 466 35.48 -7.86 51.82
CA ALA A 466 35.61 -7.60 50.39
C ALA A 466 35.29 -8.84 49.55
N ILE A 467 35.71 -10.03 49.98
CA ILE A 467 35.40 -11.30 49.31
C ILE A 467 33.90 -11.59 49.35
N ALA A 468 33.24 -11.34 50.49
CA ALA A 468 31.79 -11.51 50.62
C ALA A 468 31.02 -10.61 49.64
N GLN A 469 31.45 -9.34 49.48
CA GLN A 469 30.88 -8.43 48.48
C GLN A 469 31.07 -8.94 47.05
N VAL A 470 32.26 -9.45 46.71
CA VAL A 470 32.53 -10.03 45.38
C VAL A 470 31.64 -11.25 45.11
N SER A 471 31.46 -12.12 46.09
CA SER A 471 30.56 -13.27 45.97
C SER A 471 29.11 -12.84 45.74
N GLY A 472 28.64 -11.82 46.48
CA GLY A 472 27.32 -11.23 46.29
C GLY A 472 27.12 -10.62 44.90
N MET A 473 28.11 -9.89 44.37
CA MET A 473 28.06 -9.34 43.01
C MET A 473 27.99 -10.45 41.96
N ASN A 474 28.75 -11.54 42.11
CA ASN A 474 28.70 -12.65 41.16
C ASN A 474 27.34 -13.35 41.11
N LEU A 475 26.65 -13.48 42.25
CA LEU A 475 25.27 -13.99 42.27
C LEU A 475 24.30 -13.07 41.53
N GLN A 476 24.45 -11.75 41.68
CA GLN A 476 23.64 -10.78 40.93
C GLN A 476 23.94 -10.84 39.42
N ILE A 477 25.20 -10.97 39.03
CA ILE A 477 25.59 -11.14 37.63
C ILE A 477 24.97 -12.42 37.07
N ALA A 478 25.03 -13.55 37.78
CA ALA A 478 24.42 -14.80 37.35
C ALA A 478 22.90 -14.64 37.11
N SER A 479 22.19 -14.03 38.07
CA SER A 479 20.75 -13.76 37.94
C SER A 479 20.42 -12.85 36.75
N ALA A 480 21.18 -11.77 36.55
CA ALA A 480 21.02 -10.88 35.40
C ALA A 480 21.30 -11.60 34.07
N THR A 481 22.28 -12.51 34.07
CA THR A 481 22.65 -13.28 32.87
C THR A 481 21.55 -14.29 32.50
N GLU A 482 20.89 -14.91 33.47
CA GLU A 482 19.71 -15.75 33.22
C GLU A 482 18.55 -14.96 32.59
N GLN A 483 18.27 -13.75 33.10
CA GLN A 483 17.26 -12.87 32.50
C GLN A 483 17.63 -12.46 31.08
N GLN A 484 18.90 -12.14 30.82
CA GLN A 484 19.39 -11.84 29.47
C GLN A 484 19.24 -13.04 28.53
N ALA A 485 19.45 -14.28 29.01
CA ALA A 485 19.26 -15.48 28.21
C ALA A 485 17.80 -15.64 27.76
N VAL A 486 16.84 -15.39 28.65
CA VAL A 486 15.41 -15.40 28.32
C VAL A 486 15.09 -14.33 27.28
N ALA A 487 15.51 -13.09 27.51
CA ALA A 487 15.28 -11.98 26.58
C ALA A 487 15.91 -12.24 25.20
N SER A 488 17.12 -12.83 25.15
CA SER A 488 17.77 -13.22 23.90
C SER A 488 16.98 -14.30 23.15
N GLY A 489 16.34 -15.23 23.86
CA GLY A 489 15.44 -16.23 23.26
C GLY A 489 14.20 -15.60 22.62
N GLU A 490 13.57 -14.64 23.30
CA GLU A 490 12.42 -13.88 22.79
C GLU A 490 12.79 -13.03 21.56
N ILE A 491 13.96 -12.39 21.59
CA ILE A 491 14.49 -11.66 20.43
C ILE A 491 14.69 -12.60 19.25
N ASN A 492 15.30 -13.78 19.46
CA ASN A 492 15.51 -14.76 18.40
C ASN A 492 14.18 -15.21 17.77
N GLN A 493 13.15 -15.46 18.60
CA GLN A 493 11.82 -15.82 18.11
C GLN A 493 11.18 -14.67 17.31
N SER A 494 11.35 -13.43 17.77
CA SER A 494 10.83 -12.25 17.08
C SER A 494 11.49 -12.05 15.71
N VAL A 495 12.81 -12.25 15.63
CA VAL A 495 13.58 -12.20 14.38
C VAL A 495 13.09 -13.27 13.39
N GLN A 496 12.85 -14.50 13.86
CA GLN A 496 12.30 -15.57 13.04
C GLN A 496 10.89 -15.23 12.52
N GLN A 497 10.03 -14.67 13.37
CA GLN A 497 8.69 -14.26 12.97
C GLN A 497 8.71 -13.13 11.93
N VAL A 498 9.63 -12.18 12.05
CA VAL A 498 9.81 -11.13 11.04
C VAL A 498 10.26 -11.74 9.70
N ALA A 499 11.15 -12.73 9.70
CA ALA A 499 11.57 -13.43 8.48
C ALA A 499 10.37 -14.12 7.79
N GLU A 500 9.53 -14.80 8.55
CA GLU A 500 8.32 -15.47 8.04
C GLU A 500 7.33 -14.47 7.46
N GLN A 501 7.05 -13.37 8.17
CA GLN A 501 6.17 -12.29 7.69
C GLN A 501 6.73 -11.62 6.43
N SER A 502 8.03 -11.41 6.34
CA SER A 502 8.67 -10.90 5.12
C SER A 502 8.37 -11.83 3.94
N GLN A 503 8.44 -13.15 4.11
CA GLN A 503 8.12 -14.10 3.04
C GLN A 503 6.65 -14.05 2.60
N GLU A 504 5.70 -13.84 3.53
CA GLU A 504 4.29 -13.64 3.21
C GLU A 504 4.08 -12.35 2.39
N VAL A 505 4.73 -11.25 2.78
CA VAL A 505 4.62 -9.98 2.05
C VAL A 505 5.18 -10.08 0.64
N VAL A 506 6.23 -10.88 0.40
CA VAL A 506 6.71 -11.19 -0.98
C VAL A 506 5.62 -11.85 -1.80
N GLN A 507 4.90 -12.82 -1.23
CA GLN A 507 3.83 -13.51 -1.93
C GLN A 507 2.67 -12.57 -2.27
N GLU A 508 2.28 -11.70 -1.33
CA GLU A 508 1.22 -10.72 -1.55
C GLU A 508 1.62 -9.61 -2.56
N ALA A 509 2.89 -9.20 -2.56
CA ALA A 509 3.42 -8.30 -3.59
C ALA A 509 3.35 -8.93 -4.98
N ALA A 510 3.75 -10.21 -5.11
CA ALA A 510 3.68 -10.94 -6.36
C ALA A 510 2.24 -11.11 -6.87
N LYS A 511 1.28 -11.41 -5.97
CA LYS A 511 -0.16 -11.46 -6.30
C LYS A 511 -0.67 -10.09 -6.79
N SER A 512 -0.27 -9.01 -6.12
CA SER A 512 -0.65 -7.65 -6.49
C SER A 512 -0.13 -7.26 -7.89
N GLN A 513 1.10 -7.65 -8.23
CA GLN A 513 1.66 -7.46 -9.58
C GLN A 513 0.92 -8.28 -10.63
N ALA A 514 0.56 -9.54 -10.33
CA ALA A 514 -0.23 -10.37 -11.24
C ALA A 514 -1.61 -9.75 -11.52
N LEU A 515 -2.29 -9.26 -10.49
CA LEU A 515 -3.56 -8.53 -10.62
C LEU A 515 -3.40 -7.24 -11.43
N ALA A 516 -2.32 -6.49 -11.22
CA ALA A 516 -2.03 -5.29 -12.00
C ALA A 516 -1.85 -5.60 -13.50
N ALA A 517 -1.19 -6.71 -13.82
CA ALA A 517 -1.02 -7.19 -15.19
C ALA A 517 -2.36 -7.61 -15.82
N GLU A 518 -3.22 -8.29 -15.05
CA GLU A 518 -4.57 -8.67 -15.49
C GLU A 518 -5.45 -7.43 -15.75
N ILE A 519 -5.44 -6.45 -14.84
CA ILE A 519 -6.13 -5.17 -15.02
C ILE A 519 -5.61 -4.46 -16.29
N SER A 520 -4.30 -4.42 -16.50
CA SER A 520 -3.70 -3.82 -17.71
C SER A 520 -4.17 -4.51 -18.99
N ARG A 521 -4.34 -5.83 -18.97
CA ARG A 521 -4.90 -6.60 -20.10
C ARG A 521 -6.37 -6.27 -20.34
N MET A 522 -7.19 -6.22 -19.29
CA MET A 522 -8.61 -5.87 -19.40
C MET A 522 -8.81 -4.44 -19.91
N ILE A 523 -7.97 -3.49 -19.48
CA ILE A 523 -7.96 -2.11 -19.99
C ILE A 523 -7.68 -2.11 -21.49
N ALA A 524 -6.69 -2.87 -21.96
CA ALA A 524 -6.37 -2.94 -23.38
C ALA A 524 -7.54 -3.52 -24.21
N GLU A 525 -8.28 -4.49 -23.67
CA GLU A 525 -9.51 -5.00 -24.30
C GLU A 525 -10.62 -3.94 -24.36
N VAL A 526 -10.84 -3.18 -23.27
CA VAL A 526 -11.81 -2.07 -23.24
C VAL A 526 -11.41 -0.96 -24.21
N ASP A 527 -10.14 -0.56 -24.23
CA ASP A 527 -9.61 0.45 -25.15
C ASP A 527 -9.79 0.01 -26.60
N ALA A 528 -9.53 -1.26 -26.93
CA ALA A 528 -9.76 -1.79 -28.26
C ALA A 528 -11.24 -1.65 -28.68
N LEU A 529 -12.18 -1.99 -27.79
CA LEU A 529 -13.62 -1.89 -28.06
C LEU A 529 -14.11 -0.45 -28.25
N ILE A 530 -13.57 0.51 -27.50
CA ILE A 530 -14.04 1.91 -27.55
C ILE A 530 -13.26 2.80 -28.53
N THR A 531 -12.09 2.38 -28.99
CA THR A 531 -11.27 3.14 -29.96
C THR A 531 -11.96 3.25 -31.31
N GLU A 532 -12.76 2.25 -31.67
CA GLU A 532 -13.45 2.24 -32.96
C GLU A 532 -14.59 3.29 -33.03
N TYR A 533 -15.15 3.70 -31.88
CA TYR A 533 -16.22 4.70 -31.81
C TYR A 533 -15.74 6.14 -32.02
N LYS A 534 -16.36 6.86 -32.94
CA LYS A 534 -16.04 8.28 -33.22
C LYS A 534 -17.01 9.18 -32.47
N THR A 535 -16.53 9.92 -31.45
CA THR A 535 -17.39 10.75 -30.57
C THR A 535 -17.37 12.25 -30.89
N HIS A 536 -16.30 12.76 -31.52
CA HIS A 536 -16.10 14.18 -31.87
C HIS A 536 -15.62 14.41 -33.30
#